data_AF-A0A7X9DHN7-F1
#
_entry.id   AF-A0A7X9DHN7-F1
#
_cell.length_a   1.000
_cell.length_b   1.000
_cell.length_c   1.000
_cell.angle_alpha   90.00
_cell.angle_beta   90.00
_cell.angle_gamma   90.00
#
_symmetry.space_group_name_H-M   'P 1'
#
loop_
_entity.id
_entity.type
_entity.pdbx_description
1 polymer ?
#
loop_
_entity_poly.entity_id
_entity_poly.type
_entity_poly.pdbx_seq_one_letter_code
_entity_poly.pdbx_strand_id
1 'polypeptide(L)'
;FHYLLWLLWYLAYNPIRGRLCSDPTTYHYSSIRAYLDEDADVGVTIDHHDCFVQLGKTFAERVTKFMRYEEYYRKKYSYVVDWV
;
A
#
# COMPACT_ATOMS: atom_id res chain seq x y z
N PHE A 1 15.44 0.24 -3.21
CA PHE A 1 14.76 -0.31 -2.02
C PHE A 1 13.43 0.39 -1.73
N HIS A 2 13.41 1.69 -1.45
CA HIS A 2 12.19 2.40 -1.02
C HIS A 2 11.13 2.66 -2.11
N TYR A 3 11.53 2.69 -3.38
CA TYR A 3 10.61 3.00 -4.49
C TYR A 3 9.49 1.97 -4.63
N LEU A 4 9.79 0.67 -4.47
CA LEU A 4 8.78 -0.38 -4.59
C LEU A 4 7.69 -0.24 -3.52
N LEU A 5 8.08 0.04 -2.27
CA LEU A 5 7.13 0.26 -1.16
C LEU A 5 6.22 1.48 -1.40
N TRP A 6 6.77 2.55 -1.97
CA TRP A 6 5.98 3.70 -2.40
C TRP A 6 5.05 3.34 -3.57
N LEU A 7 5.52 2.52 -4.52
CA LEU A 7 4.75 2.10 -5.69
C LEU A 7 3.55 1.24 -5.31
N LEU A 8 3.66 0.38 -4.29
CA LEU A 8 2.51 -0.37 -3.77
C LEU A 8 1.38 0.56 -3.34
N TRP A 9 1.69 1.66 -2.65
CA TRP A 9 0.70 2.67 -2.30
C TRP A 9 0.19 3.43 -3.52
N TYR A 10 1.05 3.77 -4.48
CA TYR A 10 0.60 4.34 -5.74
C TYR A 10 -0.47 3.45 -6.40
N LEU A 11 -0.23 2.15 -6.52
CA LEU A 11 -1.18 1.21 -7.10
C LEU A 11 -2.46 1.09 -6.27
N ALA A 12 -2.35 1.02 -4.95
CA ALA A 12 -3.51 0.93 -4.05
C ALA A 12 -4.44 2.15 -4.15
N TYR A 13 -3.89 3.33 -4.42
CA TYR A 13 -4.67 4.56 -4.63
C TYR A 13 -5.14 4.78 -6.08
N ASN A 14 -4.75 3.94 -7.07
CA ASN A 14 -5.24 4.05 -8.46
C ASN A 14 -6.79 4.05 -8.53
N PRO A 15 -7.50 3.11 -7.87
CA PRO A 15 -8.96 3.07 -7.93
C PRO A 15 -9.60 4.33 -7.34
N ILE A 16 -8.99 4.94 -6.32
CA ILE A 16 -9.45 6.22 -5.76
C ILE A 16 -9.32 7.34 -6.78
N ARG A 17 -8.19 7.42 -7.49
CA ARG A 17 -8.01 8.41 -8.58
C ARG A 17 -9.01 8.22 -9.70
N GLY A 18 -9.32 6.97 -10.00
CA GLY A 18 -10.38 6.57 -10.94
C GLY A 18 -11.80 6.72 -10.38
N ARG A 19 -11.97 7.20 -9.14
CA ARG A 19 -13.27 7.35 -8.45
C ARG A 19 -14.08 6.04 -8.33
N LEU A 20 -13.39 4.90 -8.28
CA LEU A 20 -13.99 3.57 -8.15
C LEU A 20 -14.23 3.17 -6.68
N CYS A 21 -13.48 3.74 -5.74
CA CYS A 21 -13.66 3.56 -4.30
C CYS A 21 -13.17 4.80 -3.54
N SER A 22 -13.46 4.86 -2.23
CA SER A 22 -13.01 5.94 -1.33
C SER A 22 -11.84 5.56 -0.42
N ASP A 23 -11.52 4.26 -0.33
CA ASP A 23 -10.49 3.71 0.55
C ASP A 23 -9.63 2.70 -0.23
N PRO A 24 -8.28 2.82 -0.19
CA PRO A 24 -7.40 1.96 -1.00
C PRO A 24 -7.47 0.48 -0.60
N THR A 25 -7.96 0.17 0.60
CA THR A 25 -8.11 -1.20 1.13
C THR A 25 -9.43 -1.87 0.74
N THR A 26 -10.40 -1.10 0.25
CA THR A 26 -11.76 -1.59 -0.07
C THR A 26 -11.92 -2.05 -1.51
N TYR A 27 -10.97 -1.72 -2.39
CA TYR A 27 -11.05 -2.13 -3.79
C TYR A 27 -10.70 -3.61 -3.95
N HIS A 28 -11.67 -4.40 -4.40
CA HIS A 28 -11.58 -5.86 -4.48
C HIS A 28 -10.36 -6.37 -5.26
N TYR A 29 -9.98 -5.69 -6.35
CA TYR A 29 -8.85 -6.08 -7.20
C TYR A 29 -7.51 -5.45 -6.75
N SER A 30 -7.41 -4.99 -5.51
CA SER A 30 -6.18 -4.46 -4.91
C SER A 30 -5.47 -5.52 -4.08
N SER A 31 -4.15 -5.66 -4.25
CA SER A 31 -3.33 -6.55 -3.43
C SER A 31 -2.87 -5.92 -2.11
N ILE A 32 -3.22 -4.64 -1.83
CA ILE A 32 -2.65 -3.91 -0.68
C ILE A 32 -2.96 -4.58 0.67
N ARG A 33 -4.11 -5.26 0.79
CA ARG A 33 -4.49 -5.96 2.02
C ARG A 33 -3.50 -7.05 2.40
N ALA A 34 -2.88 -7.73 1.43
CA ALA A 34 -1.83 -8.73 1.67
C ALA A 34 -0.57 -8.15 2.36
N TYR A 35 -0.43 -6.81 2.40
CA TYR A 35 0.67 -6.11 3.07
C TYR A 35 0.24 -5.42 4.38
N LEU A 36 -1.04 -5.49 4.75
CA LEU A 36 -1.61 -4.79 5.91
C LEU A 36 -2.20 -5.76 6.93
N ASP A 37 -2.64 -6.93 6.48
CA ASP A 37 -3.28 -7.96 7.27
C ASP A 37 -2.66 -9.32 6.90
N GLU A 38 -2.12 -10.02 7.90
CA GLU A 38 -1.33 -11.25 7.73
C GLU A 38 -2.18 -12.39 7.19
N ASP A 39 -3.48 -12.37 7.52
CA ASP A 39 -4.45 -13.39 7.15
C ASP A 39 -5.38 -12.91 6.01
N ALA A 40 -4.98 -11.87 5.27
CA ALA A 40 -5.81 -11.28 4.23
C ALA A 40 -6.07 -12.25 3.07
N ASP A 41 -7.34 -12.61 2.87
CA ASP A 41 -7.79 -13.22 1.62
C ASP A 41 -7.93 -12.15 0.53
N VAL A 42 -7.00 -12.19 -0.44
CA VAL A 42 -7.01 -11.38 -1.67
C VAL A 42 -7.27 -12.24 -2.92
N GLY A 43 -7.78 -13.46 -2.75
CA GLY A 43 -8.11 -14.39 -3.83
C GLY A 43 -6.92 -15.14 -4.44
N VAL A 44 -5.69 -14.76 -4.10
CA VAL A 44 -4.45 -15.42 -4.53
C VAL A 44 -3.39 -15.35 -3.44
N THR A 45 -2.50 -16.33 -3.40
CA THR A 45 -1.31 -16.28 -2.52
C THR A 45 -0.35 -15.21 -3.00
N ILE A 46 0.07 -14.33 -2.09
CA ILE A 46 1.02 -13.24 -2.36
C ILE A 46 2.29 -13.48 -1.54
N ASP A 47 3.41 -13.69 -2.22
CA ASP A 47 4.72 -13.70 -1.59
C ASP A 47 5.21 -12.26 -1.33
N HIS A 48 5.72 -12.00 -0.13
CA HIS A 48 6.30 -10.71 0.19
C HIS A 48 7.72 -10.59 -0.37
N HIS A 49 7.93 -9.59 -1.22
CA HIS A 49 9.25 -9.25 -1.74
C HIS A 49 10.22 -8.80 -0.63
N ASP A 50 11.52 -8.95 -0.87
CA ASP A 50 12.59 -8.58 0.07
C ASP A 50 12.47 -7.15 0.62
N CYS A 51 12.03 -6.18 -0.19
CA CYS A 51 11.89 -4.80 0.27
C CYS A 51 10.88 -4.64 1.43
N PHE A 52 9.87 -5.52 1.55
CA PHE A 52 8.90 -5.50 2.64
C PHE A 52 9.41 -6.36 3.80
N VAL A 53 9.95 -7.54 3.51
CA VAL A 53 10.52 -8.46 4.51
C VAL A 53 11.61 -7.77 5.33
N GLN A 54 12.48 -6.99 4.68
CA GLN A 54 13.58 -6.26 5.33
C GLN A 54 13.12 -5.10 6.22
N LEU A 55 11.83 -4.71 6.19
CA LEU A 55 11.33 -3.67 7.08
C LEU A 55 11.31 -4.12 8.55
N GLY A 56 11.21 -5.41 8.85
CA GLY A 56 11.07 -5.85 10.23
C GLY A 56 11.21 -7.35 10.40
N LYS A 57 11.40 -7.78 11.65
CA LYS A 57 11.53 -9.19 12.01
C LYS A 57 10.16 -9.88 12.04
N THR A 58 9.10 -9.14 12.38
CA THR A 58 7.72 -9.62 12.44
C THR A 58 6.85 -8.93 11.39
N PHE A 59 5.72 -9.53 11.02
CA PHE A 59 4.76 -8.90 10.12
C PHE A 59 4.28 -7.55 10.67
N ALA A 60 3.91 -7.49 11.95
CA ALA A 60 3.50 -6.25 12.62
C ALA A 60 4.56 -5.13 12.54
N GLU A 61 5.84 -5.44 12.72
CA GLU A 61 6.93 -4.47 12.56
C GLU A 61 7.04 -3.97 11.11
N ARG A 62 6.89 -4.87 10.14
CA ARG A 62 6.92 -4.54 8.71
C ARG A 62 5.76 -3.63 8.35
N VAL A 63 4.52 -3.96 8.75
CA VAL A 63 3.32 -3.14 8.53
C VAL A 63 3.51 -1.75 9.14
N THR A 64 3.94 -1.67 10.41
CA THR A 64 4.17 -0.39 11.10
C THR A 64 5.12 0.53 10.32
N LYS A 65 6.20 -0.02 9.76
CA LYS A 65 7.13 0.77 8.93
C LYS A 65 6.60 1.00 7.52
N PHE A 66 5.84 0.07 6.96
CA PHE A 66 5.22 0.19 5.65
C PHE A 66 4.18 1.31 5.59
N MET A 67 3.42 1.53 6.67
CA MET A 67 2.45 2.62 6.78
C MET A 67 3.09 4.02 6.65
N ARG A 68 4.37 4.18 7.00
CA ARG A 68 5.08 5.45 6.78
C ARG A 68 5.14 5.82 5.29
N TYR A 69 5.20 4.83 4.41
CA TYR A 69 5.19 5.06 2.96
C TYR A 69 3.81 5.50 2.47
N GLU A 70 2.73 5.08 3.13
CA GLU A 70 1.40 5.64 2.87
C GLU A 70 1.37 7.11 3.22
N GLU A 71 1.88 7.49 4.40
CA GLU A 71 1.89 8.87 4.83
C GLU A 71 2.70 9.74 3.86
N TYR A 72 3.88 9.27 3.43
CA TYR A 72 4.68 9.95 2.42
C TYR A 72 3.97 10.02 1.07
N TYR A 73 3.28 8.95 0.67
CA TYR A 73 2.47 8.90 -0.53
C TYR A 73 1.36 9.95 -0.48
N ARG A 74 0.56 9.96 0.58
CA ARG A 74 -0.55 10.89 0.80
C ARG A 74 -0.07 12.34 0.88
N LYS A 75 1.03 12.62 1.57
CA LYS A 75 1.62 13.98 1.61
C LYS A 75 2.03 14.43 0.21
N LYS A 76 2.72 13.59 -0.56
CA LYS A 76 3.06 13.93 -1.94
C LYS A 76 1.80 14.09 -2.82
N TYR A 77 0.80 13.25 -2.60
CA TYR A 77 -0.45 13.27 -3.35
C TYR A 77 -1.29 14.51 -3.02
N SER A 78 -1.37 14.95 -1.75
CA SER A 78 -2.07 16.18 -1.37
C SER A 78 -1.47 17.40 -2.07
N TYR A 79 -0.14 17.46 -2.21
CA TYR A 79 0.51 18.52 -2.99
C TYR A 79 0.22 18.46 -4.50
N VAL A 80 -0.24 17.33 -5.04
CA VAL A 80 -0.54 17.16 -6.47
C VAL A 80 -2.03 17.33 -6.76
N VAL A 81 -2.92 16.98 -5.82
CA VAL A 81 -4.37 17.18 -5.95
C VAL A 81 -4.73 18.66 -5.94
N ASP A 82 -3.94 19.52 -5.28
CA ASP A 82 -4.10 20.98 -5.37
C ASP A 82 -3.79 21.54 -6.79
N TRP A 83 -3.30 20.72 -7.73
CA TRP A 83 -2.99 21.09 -9.12
C TRP A 83 -3.98 20.51 -10.16
N VAL A 84 -5.09 19.87 -9.74
CA VAL A 84 -6.12 19.32 -10.65
C VAL A 84 -7.47 19.97 -10.41
#